data_AF-A0A9P0G8L3-F1
#
_entry.id   AF-A0A9P0G8L3-F1
#
_cell.length_a   1.000
_cell.length_b   1.000
_cell.length_c   1.000
_cell.angle_alpha   90.00
_cell.angle_beta   90.00
_cell.angle_gamma   90.00
#
_symmetry.space_group_name_H-M   'P 1'
#
loop_
_entity.id
_entity.type
_entity.pdbx_description
1 polymer ?
#
loop_
_entity_poly.entity_id
_entity_poly.type
_entity_poly.pdbx_seq_one_letter_code
_entity_poly.pdbx_strand_id
1 'polypeptide(L)'
;MPNCDIFFDQLQSRQHDALRVKINISNFAAAIQNMRNNIDMQIHEEWQSQQDPQELNLNDNTQSGPRTSKKRRFVEKDDPIPNLKICKEICDTIVVQINELFSFTNYLTIESLFDSEKFKDYRGCFPNEAVKTVCSLFPNVNSLKFKNELSILYTRDDFVQYNGAVPLLQMFFENNLTITFSESVELLTVLCTIPMTTVESERCFSSLKRIK
;
A
#
# COMPACT_ATOMS: atom_id res chain seq x y z
N MET A 1 -17.73 2.43 -15.91
CA MET A 1 -17.12 1.07 -15.91
C MET A 1 -17.45 0.54 -14.53
N PRO A 2 -18.44 -0.34 -14.36
CA PRO A 2 -19.08 -0.56 -13.05
C PRO A 2 -18.08 -0.95 -11.94
N ASN A 3 -17.01 -1.66 -12.30
CA ASN A 3 -15.96 -2.05 -11.35
C ASN A 3 -15.07 -0.87 -10.90
N CYS A 4 -14.84 0.13 -11.76
CA CYS A 4 -14.12 1.35 -11.39
C CYS A 4 -14.95 2.22 -10.45
N ASP A 5 -16.26 2.29 -10.68
CA ASP A 5 -17.18 3.08 -9.88
C ASP A 5 -17.29 2.49 -8.46
N ILE A 6 -17.39 1.17 -8.33
CA ILE A 6 -17.33 0.45 -7.03
C ILE A 6 -16.00 0.70 -6.30
N PHE A 7 -14.87 0.66 -7.02
CA PHE A 7 -13.55 0.89 -6.43
C PHE A 7 -13.40 2.34 -5.95
N PHE A 8 -13.94 3.29 -6.71
CA PHE A 8 -13.94 4.70 -6.37
C PHE A 8 -14.80 4.98 -5.14
N ASP A 9 -16.01 4.40 -5.07
CA ASP A 9 -16.89 4.50 -3.91
C ASP A 9 -16.26 3.89 -2.65
N GLN A 10 -15.51 2.79 -2.78
CA GLN A 10 -14.77 2.20 -1.68
C GLN A 10 -13.60 3.08 -1.21
N LEU A 11 -12.82 3.65 -2.14
CA LEU A 11 -11.74 4.59 -1.82
C LEU A 11 -12.25 5.90 -1.20
N GLN A 12 -13.48 6.31 -1.53
CA GLN A 12 -14.10 7.52 -1.04
C GLN A 12 -14.81 7.34 0.32
N SER A 13 -14.98 6.09 0.77
CA SER A 13 -15.53 5.81 2.11
C SER A 13 -14.54 6.25 3.20
N ARG A 14 -14.92 7.28 3.98
CA ARG A 14 -14.12 7.86 5.08
C ARG A 14 -14.05 6.94 6.32
N GLN A 15 -13.60 5.71 6.15
CA GLN A 15 -13.29 4.80 7.26
C GLN A 15 -11.81 4.41 7.20
N HIS A 16 -10.93 5.41 7.34
CA HIS A 16 -9.49 5.20 7.43
C HIS A 16 -9.11 4.87 8.87
N ASP A 17 -9.33 3.62 9.29
CA ASP A 17 -8.70 3.10 10.49
C ASP A 17 -7.26 2.69 10.15
N ALA A 18 -6.29 3.25 10.88
CA ALA A 18 -4.86 2.94 10.80
C ALA A 18 -4.59 1.41 10.75
N LEU A 19 -5.32 0.63 11.56
CA LEU A 19 -5.17 -0.83 11.58
C LEU A 19 -5.71 -1.46 10.31
N ARG A 20 -6.85 -0.98 9.80
CA ARG A 20 -7.45 -1.45 8.56
C ARG A 20 -6.59 -1.12 7.34
N VAL A 21 -5.97 0.05 7.31
CA VAL A 21 -5.00 0.43 6.27
C VAL A 21 -3.83 -0.55 6.25
N LYS A 22 -3.24 -0.86 7.42
CA LYS A 22 -2.15 -1.84 7.53
C LYS A 22 -2.56 -3.24 7.06
N ILE A 23 -3.76 -3.70 7.45
CA ILE A 23 -4.31 -4.99 7.03
C ILE A 23 -4.52 -5.01 5.50
N ASN A 24 -5.09 -3.95 4.94
CA ASN A 24 -5.36 -3.85 3.51
C ASN A 24 -4.06 -3.85 2.69
N ILE A 25 -3.02 -3.15 3.13
CA ILE A 25 -1.69 -3.16 2.50
C ILE A 25 -1.11 -4.57 2.51
N SER A 26 -1.19 -5.27 3.65
CA SER A 26 -0.71 -6.65 3.77
C SER A 26 -1.49 -7.61 2.88
N ASN A 27 -2.82 -7.49 2.83
CA ASN A 27 -3.68 -8.31 1.97
C ASN A 27 -3.39 -8.06 0.48
N PHE A 28 -3.18 -6.79 0.11
CA PHE A 28 -2.84 -6.42 -1.25
C PHE A 28 -1.49 -7.01 -1.66
N ALA A 29 -0.46 -6.86 -0.82
CA ALA A 29 0.84 -7.49 -1.06
C ALA A 29 0.73 -9.02 -1.21
N ALA A 30 -0.05 -9.67 -0.35
CA ALA A 30 -0.28 -11.11 -0.42
C ALA A 30 -1.01 -11.53 -1.72
N ALA A 31 -1.97 -10.73 -2.19
CA ALA A 31 -2.67 -10.99 -3.45
C ALA A 31 -1.74 -10.87 -4.66
N ILE A 32 -0.87 -9.85 -4.71
CA ILE A 32 0.15 -9.72 -5.76
C ILE A 32 1.13 -10.89 -5.72
N GLN A 33 1.56 -11.30 -4.53
CA GLN A 33 2.46 -12.44 -4.37
C GLN A 33 1.80 -13.76 -4.83
N ASN A 34 0.50 -13.94 -4.57
CA ASN A 34 -0.23 -15.11 -5.04
C ASN A 34 -0.33 -15.13 -6.58
N MET A 35 -0.59 -13.98 -7.21
CA MET A 35 -0.55 -13.87 -8.68
C MET A 35 0.82 -14.21 -9.25
N ARG A 36 1.90 -13.73 -8.62
CA ARG A 36 3.28 -14.09 -8.98
C ARG A 36 3.54 -15.60 -8.89
N ASN A 37 3.09 -16.25 -7.81
CA ASN A 37 3.28 -17.69 -7.63
C ASN A 37 2.50 -18.51 -8.68
N ASN A 38 1.30 -18.05 -9.06
CA ASN A 38 0.52 -18.69 -10.13
C ASN A 38 1.22 -18.57 -11.50
N ILE A 39 1.86 -17.43 -11.79
CA ILE A 39 2.68 -17.24 -13.00
C ILE A 39 3.88 -18.21 -12.98
N ASP A 40 4.52 -18.40 -11.82
CA ASP A 40 5.62 -19.37 -11.68
C ASP A 40 5.19 -20.81 -11.93
N MET A 41 3.98 -21.20 -11.50
CA MET A 41 3.42 -22.53 -11.82
C MET A 41 3.14 -22.70 -13.32
N GLN A 42 2.57 -21.70 -13.98
CA GLN A 42 2.31 -21.73 -15.42
C GLN A 42 3.59 -21.84 -16.24
N ILE A 43 4.63 -21.10 -15.86
CA ILE A 43 5.96 -21.23 -16.45
C ILE A 43 6.44 -22.67 -16.27
N HIS A 44 6.40 -23.22 -15.05
CA HIS A 44 6.88 -24.58 -14.77
C HIS A 44 6.15 -25.66 -15.58
N GLU A 45 4.82 -25.57 -15.70
CA GLU A 45 4.00 -26.48 -16.52
C GLU A 45 4.32 -26.39 -18.02
N GLU A 46 4.58 -25.19 -18.56
CA GLU A 46 5.02 -25.00 -19.95
C GLU A 46 6.42 -25.56 -20.20
N TRP A 47 7.36 -25.41 -19.26
CA TRP A 47 8.72 -26.00 -19.37
C TRP A 47 8.70 -27.53 -19.27
N GLN A 48 7.85 -28.11 -18.42
CA GLN A 48 7.67 -29.57 -18.33
C GLN A 48 7.03 -30.14 -19.61
N SER A 49 6.03 -29.45 -20.17
CA SER A 49 5.35 -29.87 -21.40
C SER A 49 6.27 -29.85 -22.65
N GLN A 50 7.36 -29.08 -22.62
CA GLN A 50 8.36 -29.03 -23.69
C GLN A 50 9.47 -30.08 -23.54
N GLN A 51 9.56 -30.78 -22.40
CA GLN A 51 10.63 -31.73 -22.07
C GLN A 51 10.25 -33.22 -22.20
N ASP A 52 9.07 -33.57 -22.74
CA ASP A 52 8.74 -34.97 -23.06
C ASP A 52 9.20 -35.36 -24.49
N PRO A 53 10.37 -36.01 -24.67
CA PRO A 53 10.63 -36.78 -25.87
C PRO A 53 9.90 -38.13 -25.75
N GLN A 54 8.73 -38.26 -26.40
CA GLN A 54 8.24 -39.59 -26.78
C GLN A 54 9.12 -40.16 -27.91
N GLU A 55 10.31 -40.63 -27.56
CA GLU A 55 10.89 -41.77 -28.25
C GLU A 55 10.11 -43.02 -27.82
N LEU A 56 9.49 -43.73 -28.79
CA LEU A 56 9.34 -45.20 -28.83
C LEU A 56 8.38 -45.61 -29.96
N ASN A 57 8.92 -45.81 -31.16
CA ASN A 57 9.03 -47.13 -31.82
C ASN A 57 9.23 -46.96 -33.34
N LEU A 58 10.48 -47.17 -33.78
CA LEU A 58 10.75 -47.62 -35.15
C LEU A 58 10.50 -49.14 -35.19
N ASN A 59 9.45 -49.54 -35.89
CA ASN A 59 9.48 -50.74 -36.73
C ASN A 59 8.26 -50.68 -37.66
N ASP A 60 8.47 -50.22 -38.89
CA ASP A 60 8.15 -51.09 -40.02
C ASP A 60 8.83 -50.63 -41.31
N ASN A 61 9.38 -51.60 -42.02
CA ASN A 61 10.04 -51.46 -43.31
C ASN A 61 9.00 -51.21 -44.41
N THR A 62 9.19 -50.19 -45.25
CA THR A 62 8.97 -50.24 -46.72
C THR A 62 9.34 -48.92 -47.39
N GLN A 63 9.65 -49.01 -48.69
CA GLN A 63 10.59 -48.19 -49.45
C GLN A 63 10.01 -46.88 -50.04
N SER A 64 10.94 -45.93 -50.30
CA SER A 64 11.03 -44.98 -51.44
C SER A 64 10.04 -43.81 -51.64
N GLY A 65 10.56 -42.57 -51.58
CA GLY A 65 10.00 -41.38 -52.25
C GLY A 65 10.42 -40.02 -51.63
N PRO A 66 10.94 -39.02 -52.40
CA PRO A 66 11.48 -37.79 -51.82
C PRO A 66 10.42 -36.74 -51.45
N ARG A 67 10.40 -36.41 -50.15
CA ARG A 67 10.13 -35.11 -49.49
C ARG A 67 9.38 -34.03 -50.30
N THR A 68 8.08 -33.88 -50.04
CA THR A 68 7.42 -32.57 -50.16
C THR A 68 7.46 -31.87 -48.81
N SER A 69 8.34 -30.89 -48.68
CA SER A 69 8.42 -29.98 -47.53
C SER A 69 7.14 -29.15 -47.44
N LYS A 70 6.12 -29.65 -46.72
CA LYS A 70 5.03 -28.80 -46.22
C LYS A 70 5.65 -27.84 -45.19
N LYS A 71 6.10 -26.69 -45.69
CA LYS A 71 6.45 -25.50 -44.92
C LYS A 71 5.20 -25.14 -44.11
N ARG A 72 5.10 -25.65 -42.87
CA ARG A 72 4.11 -25.18 -41.91
C ARG A 72 4.42 -23.70 -41.72
N ARG A 73 3.46 -22.84 -42.06
CA ARG A 73 3.55 -21.41 -41.75
C ARG A 73 3.77 -21.33 -40.24
N PHE A 74 4.95 -20.85 -39.85
CA PHE A 74 5.17 -20.32 -38.52
C PHE A 74 4.23 -19.12 -38.44
N VAL A 75 3.02 -19.35 -37.90
CA VAL A 75 2.24 -18.26 -37.35
C VAL A 75 3.07 -17.81 -36.16
N GLU A 76 3.60 -16.60 -36.27
CA GLU A 76 4.24 -15.81 -35.23
C GLU A 76 3.26 -15.73 -34.05
N LYS A 77 3.24 -16.79 -33.25
CA LYS A 77 2.71 -16.73 -31.90
C LYS A 77 3.84 -16.11 -31.12
N ASP A 78 3.66 -14.85 -30.70
CA ASP A 78 4.49 -14.26 -29.65
C ASP A 78 4.72 -15.32 -28.59
N ASP A 79 5.98 -15.69 -28.34
CA ASP A 79 6.28 -16.70 -27.34
C ASP A 79 5.61 -16.25 -26.01
N PRO A 80 4.78 -17.08 -25.37
CA PRO A 80 4.10 -16.69 -24.12
C PRO A 80 5.09 -16.46 -22.98
N ILE A 81 6.28 -17.04 -23.10
CA ILE A 81 7.36 -17.07 -22.10
C ILE A 81 7.94 -15.67 -21.80
N PRO A 82 8.30 -14.81 -22.78
CA PRO A 82 8.74 -13.44 -22.51
C PRO A 82 7.65 -12.59 -21.82
N ASN A 83 6.37 -12.75 -22.19
CA ASN A 83 5.28 -12.01 -21.54
C ASN A 83 5.10 -12.45 -20.08
N LEU A 84 5.21 -13.74 -19.77
CA LEU A 84 5.13 -14.27 -18.40
C LEU A 84 6.30 -13.78 -17.52
N LYS A 85 7.52 -13.68 -18.09
CA LYS A 85 8.68 -13.09 -17.38
C LYS A 85 8.46 -11.61 -17.06
N ILE A 86 7.94 -10.84 -18.01
CA ILE A 86 7.60 -9.43 -17.81
C ILE A 86 6.51 -9.28 -16.73
N CYS A 87 5.47 -10.12 -16.75
CA CYS A 87 4.44 -10.12 -15.71
C CYS A 87 5.02 -10.39 -14.31
N LYS A 88 6.03 -11.27 -14.22
CA LYS A 88 6.73 -11.56 -12.96
C LYS A 88 7.54 -10.36 -12.48
N GLU A 89 8.30 -9.71 -13.36
CA GLU A 89 9.04 -8.49 -13.05
C GLU A 89 8.13 -7.35 -12.60
N ILE A 90 6.95 -7.22 -13.22
CA ILE A 90 5.93 -6.25 -12.82
C ILE A 90 5.41 -6.57 -11.41
N CYS A 91 5.09 -7.83 -11.12
CA CYS A 91 4.66 -8.23 -9.77
C CYS A 91 5.75 -7.94 -8.73
N ASP A 92 7.01 -8.26 -9.04
CA ASP A 92 8.16 -7.98 -8.16
C ASP A 92 8.33 -6.48 -7.93
N THR A 93 8.23 -5.67 -8.99
CA THR A 93 8.31 -4.20 -8.90
C THR A 93 7.19 -3.63 -8.04
N ILE A 94 5.96 -4.11 -8.22
CA ILE A 94 4.80 -3.67 -7.43
C ILE A 94 5.00 -4.03 -5.96
N VAL A 95 5.47 -5.24 -5.65
CA VAL A 95 5.75 -5.67 -4.26
C VAL A 95 6.83 -4.80 -3.63
N VAL A 96 7.92 -4.52 -4.35
CA VAL A 96 8.99 -3.63 -3.86
C VAL A 96 8.43 -2.23 -3.59
N GLN A 97 7.67 -1.65 -4.52
CA GLN A 97 7.08 -0.33 -4.36
C GLN A 97 6.07 -0.26 -3.20
N ILE A 98 5.23 -1.27 -3.02
CA ILE A 98 4.33 -1.36 -1.86
C ILE A 98 5.15 -1.37 -0.58
N ASN A 99 6.16 -2.22 -0.50
CA ASN A 99 6.99 -2.32 0.69
C ASN A 99 7.75 -1.01 0.96
N GLU A 100 8.28 -0.33 -0.06
CA GLU A 100 8.97 0.94 0.08
C GLU A 100 8.01 2.08 0.49
N LEU A 101 6.90 2.25 -0.22
CA LEU A 101 5.94 3.35 0.01
C LEU A 101 5.22 3.20 1.36
N PHE A 102 4.94 1.98 1.80
CA PHE A 102 4.23 1.71 3.05
C PHE A 102 5.13 1.26 4.20
N SER A 103 6.45 1.17 3.99
CA SER A 103 7.45 0.85 5.02
C SER A 103 7.32 1.76 6.24
N PHE A 104 7.04 3.04 6.00
CA PHE A 104 6.91 4.04 7.06
C PHE A 104 5.47 4.12 7.55
N THR A 105 5.00 3.12 8.30
CA THR A 105 3.64 3.12 8.88
C THR A 105 3.51 3.99 10.14
N ASN A 106 4.58 4.67 10.54
CA ASN A 106 4.70 5.29 11.86
C ASN A 106 3.76 6.49 12.07
N TYR A 107 3.37 7.20 11.01
CA TYR A 107 2.36 8.26 11.10
C TYR A 107 0.99 7.72 11.47
N LEU A 108 0.67 6.45 11.13
CA LEU A 108 -0.58 5.82 11.55
C LEU A 108 -0.63 5.63 13.07
N THR A 109 0.51 5.41 13.71
CA THR A 109 0.60 5.36 15.18
C THR A 109 0.28 6.72 15.79
N ILE A 110 0.78 7.81 15.19
CA ILE A 110 0.47 9.18 15.63
C ILE A 110 -1.02 9.48 15.42
N GLU A 111 -1.55 9.19 14.24
CA GLU A 111 -2.97 9.36 13.91
C GLU A 111 -3.86 8.60 14.88
N SER A 112 -3.49 7.35 15.22
CA SER A 112 -4.25 6.54 16.18
C SER A 112 -4.32 7.17 17.58
N LEU A 113 -3.30 7.94 17.99
CA LEU A 113 -3.31 8.65 19.27
C LEU A 113 -4.24 9.86 19.26
N PHE A 114 -4.48 10.47 18.10
CA PHE A 114 -5.39 11.61 17.93
C PHE A 114 -6.78 11.21 17.44
N ASP A 115 -7.07 9.91 17.40
CA ASP A 115 -8.37 9.37 16.99
C ASP A 115 -9.41 9.55 18.11
N SER A 116 -10.36 10.46 17.87
CA SER A 116 -11.39 10.84 18.84
C SER A 116 -12.28 9.67 19.26
N GLU A 117 -12.45 8.65 18.42
CA GLU A 117 -13.24 7.46 18.73
C GLU A 117 -12.59 6.63 19.85
N LYS A 118 -11.25 6.63 19.91
CA LYS A 118 -10.45 5.85 20.87
C LYS A 118 -10.15 6.61 22.17
N PHE A 119 -10.49 7.90 22.29
CA PHE A 119 -10.21 8.68 23.50
C PHE A 119 -10.88 8.12 24.75
N LYS A 120 -12.09 7.56 24.61
CA LYS A 120 -12.81 6.92 25.72
C LYS A 120 -12.06 5.69 26.25
N ASP A 121 -11.48 4.90 25.35
CA ASP A 121 -10.69 3.73 25.69
C ASP A 121 -9.34 4.14 26.29
N TYR A 122 -8.69 5.16 25.73
CA TYR A 122 -7.42 5.68 26.21
C TYR A 122 -7.49 6.39 27.56
N ARG A 123 -8.66 6.91 27.94
CA ARG A 123 -8.92 7.41 29.29
C ARG A 123 -8.85 6.29 30.34
N GLY A 124 -9.30 5.08 30.00
CA GLY A 124 -9.23 3.92 30.88
C GLY A 124 -7.89 3.19 30.82
N CYS A 125 -7.32 3.06 29.62
CA CYS A 125 -6.05 2.38 29.39
C CYS A 125 -5.14 3.25 28.50
N PHE A 126 -4.24 4.00 29.15
CA PHE A 126 -3.38 4.95 28.43
C PHE A 126 -2.39 4.22 27.49
N PRO A 127 -2.29 4.62 26.20
CA PRO A 127 -1.48 3.94 25.18
C PRO A 127 0.02 4.24 25.32
N ASN A 128 0.63 3.75 26.38
CA ASN A 128 2.03 4.00 26.72
C ASN A 128 3.03 3.50 25.65
N GLU A 129 2.72 2.39 24.98
CA GLU A 129 3.59 1.84 23.93
C GLU A 129 3.62 2.72 22.70
N ALA A 130 2.44 3.14 22.20
CA ALA A 130 2.34 4.04 21.07
C ALA A 130 3.04 5.38 21.34
N VAL A 131 2.88 5.94 22.54
CA VAL A 131 3.59 7.17 22.93
C VAL A 131 5.11 6.97 22.94
N LYS A 132 5.61 5.84 23.44
CA LYS A 132 7.06 5.53 23.40
C LYS A 132 7.57 5.45 21.97
N THR A 133 6.83 4.78 21.07
CA THR A 133 7.17 4.69 19.66
C THR A 133 7.25 6.07 19.02
N VAL A 134 6.27 6.95 19.26
CA VAL A 134 6.28 8.32 18.73
C VAL A 134 7.47 9.14 19.28
N CYS A 135 7.74 9.09 20.58
CA CYS A 135 8.89 9.79 21.15
C CYS A 135 10.24 9.26 20.62
N SER A 136 10.33 7.99 20.25
CA SER A 136 11.55 7.45 19.61
C SER A 136 11.77 7.96 18.18
N LEU A 137 10.68 8.30 17.48
CA LEU A 137 10.69 8.77 16.10
C LEU A 137 10.87 10.28 15.99
N PHE A 138 10.38 11.03 16.98
CA PHE A 138 10.49 12.47 17.07
C PHE A 138 11.28 12.85 18.33
N PRO A 139 12.63 12.86 18.26
CA PRO A 139 13.48 13.17 19.41
C PRO A 139 13.26 14.58 19.98
N ASN A 140 12.73 15.49 19.15
CA ASN A 140 12.42 16.86 19.54
C ASN A 140 11.22 16.92 20.49
N VAL A 141 10.36 15.88 20.49
CA VAL A 141 9.15 15.85 21.30
C VAL A 141 9.45 15.44 22.73
N ASN A 142 9.06 16.26 23.69
CA ASN A 142 9.26 15.97 25.10
C ASN A 142 8.26 14.91 25.59
N SER A 143 8.75 13.70 25.87
CA SER A 143 7.90 12.57 26.28
C SER A 143 7.05 12.84 27.53
N LEU A 144 7.56 13.58 28.52
CA LEU A 144 6.81 13.88 29.74
C LEU A 144 5.69 14.88 29.45
N LYS A 145 6.01 15.95 28.70
CA LYS A 145 5.04 16.99 28.34
C LYS A 145 3.95 16.42 27.44
N PHE A 146 4.33 15.66 26.42
CA PHE A 146 3.40 15.02 25.48
C PHE A 146 2.44 14.04 26.18
N LYS A 147 2.92 13.24 27.14
CA LYS A 147 2.05 12.36 27.94
C LYS A 147 1.01 13.13 28.74
N ASN A 148 1.42 14.24 29.36
CA ASN A 148 0.52 15.07 30.15
C ASN A 148 -0.52 15.76 29.26
N GLU A 149 -0.10 16.29 28.10
CA GLU A 149 -0.98 16.87 27.09
C GLU A 149 -2.03 15.86 26.62
N LEU A 150 -1.61 14.65 26.21
CA LEU A 150 -2.54 13.60 25.80
C LEU A 150 -3.48 13.15 26.92
N SER A 151 -3.00 13.07 28.16
CA SER A 151 -3.85 12.73 29.31
C SER A 151 -4.98 13.75 29.52
N ILE A 152 -4.67 15.04 29.38
CA ILE A 152 -5.68 16.11 29.44
C ILE A 152 -6.64 15.99 28.25
N LEU A 153 -6.11 15.69 27.07
CA LEU A 153 -6.87 15.55 25.84
C LEU A 153 -7.89 14.40 25.90
N TYR A 154 -7.51 13.24 26.44
CA TYR A 154 -8.40 12.08 26.61
C TYR A 154 -9.41 12.24 27.76
N THR A 155 -9.09 13.10 28.75
CA THR A 155 -9.97 13.29 29.91
C THR A 155 -11.13 14.26 29.63
N ARG A 156 -10.91 15.24 28.75
CA ARG A 156 -11.91 16.29 28.46
C ARG A 156 -12.79 15.91 27.27
N ASP A 157 -14.09 15.89 27.51
CA ASP A 157 -15.09 15.56 26.48
C ASP A 157 -15.21 16.65 25.39
N ASP A 158 -14.73 17.88 25.67
CA ASP A 158 -14.70 19.01 24.73
C ASP A 158 -13.95 18.66 23.44
N PHE A 159 -12.92 17.82 23.52
CA PHE A 159 -12.07 17.47 22.39
C PHE A 159 -12.62 16.31 21.55
N VAL A 160 -13.56 15.53 22.09
CA VAL A 160 -14.16 14.37 21.39
C VAL A 160 -14.98 14.82 20.16
N GLN A 161 -15.43 16.07 20.14
CA GLN A 161 -16.19 16.64 19.01
C GLN A 161 -15.33 16.87 17.76
N TYR A 162 -14.00 17.00 17.93
CA TYR A 162 -13.08 17.29 16.85
C TYR A 162 -12.40 16.00 16.37
N ASN A 163 -13.05 15.29 15.44
CA ASN A 163 -12.49 14.09 14.85
C ASN A 163 -11.51 14.43 13.72
N GLY A 164 -10.28 13.92 13.82
CA GLY A 164 -9.23 14.06 12.82
C GLY A 164 -8.22 15.17 13.14
N ALA A 165 -7.06 15.07 12.48
CA ALA A 165 -5.91 15.92 12.77
C ALA A 165 -6.14 17.40 12.45
N VAL A 166 -6.78 17.70 11.32
CA VAL A 166 -6.99 19.08 10.84
C VAL A 166 -8.00 19.85 11.73
N PRO A 167 -9.20 19.31 12.03
CA PRO A 167 -10.14 20.01 12.92
C PRO A 167 -9.58 20.22 14.33
N LEU A 168 -8.84 19.24 14.85
CA LEU A 168 -8.20 19.34 16.16
C LEU A 168 -7.10 20.41 16.18
N LEU A 169 -6.27 20.46 15.14
CA LEU A 169 -5.23 21.48 14.99
C LEU A 169 -5.83 22.88 14.86
N GLN A 170 -6.89 23.04 14.06
CA GLN A 170 -7.60 24.31 13.91
C GLN A 170 -8.18 24.79 15.25
N MET A 171 -8.79 23.90 16.02
CA MET A 171 -9.32 24.22 17.36
C MET A 171 -8.21 24.70 18.31
N PHE A 172 -7.00 24.12 18.24
CA PHE A 172 -5.87 24.60 19.03
C PHE A 172 -5.43 26.02 18.67
N PHE A 173 -5.46 26.37 17.38
CA PHE A 173 -5.18 27.74 16.94
C PHE A 173 -6.27 28.72 17.36
N GLU A 174 -7.55 28.38 17.16
CA GLU A 174 -8.69 29.25 17.49
C GLU A 174 -8.78 29.56 18.99
N ASN A 175 -8.41 28.60 19.84
CA ASN A 175 -8.46 28.75 21.30
C ASN A 175 -7.13 29.18 21.94
N ASN A 176 -6.11 29.55 21.14
CA ASN A 176 -4.76 29.91 21.61
C ASN A 176 -4.11 28.83 22.51
N LEU A 177 -4.41 27.56 22.25
CA LEU A 177 -3.89 26.40 23.00
C LEU A 177 -2.53 25.91 22.48
N THR A 178 -1.97 26.58 21.48
CA THR A 178 -0.73 26.19 20.79
C THR A 178 0.49 26.12 21.71
N ILE A 179 0.56 26.98 22.72
CA ILE A 179 1.67 27.00 23.69
C ILE A 179 1.48 25.89 24.75
N THR A 180 0.23 25.67 25.17
CA THR A 180 -0.13 24.68 26.19
C THR A 180 0.01 23.26 25.66
N PHE A 181 -0.38 23.03 24.41
CA PHE A 181 -0.31 21.75 23.71
C PHE A 181 0.80 21.74 22.64
N SER A 182 1.98 22.26 22.96
CA SER A 182 3.02 22.48 21.95
C SER A 182 3.49 21.19 21.29
N GLU A 183 3.61 20.10 22.06
CA GLU A 183 4.08 18.81 21.54
C GLU A 183 3.01 18.17 20.65
N SER A 184 1.75 18.24 21.08
CA SER A 184 0.61 17.73 20.33
C SER A 184 0.40 18.51 19.03
N VAL A 185 0.58 19.84 19.06
CA VAL A 185 0.49 20.73 17.88
C VAL A 185 1.63 20.47 16.91
N GLU A 186 2.85 20.24 17.38
CA GLU A 186 3.98 19.89 16.51
C GLU A 186 3.70 18.58 15.76
N LEU A 187 3.26 17.54 16.48
CA LEU A 187 2.93 16.24 15.88
C LEU A 187 1.72 16.31 14.94
N LEU A 188 0.68 17.06 15.30
CA LEU A 188 -0.46 17.29 14.42
C LEU A 188 -0.07 18.08 13.17
N THR A 189 0.86 19.03 13.28
CA THR A 189 1.39 19.78 12.13
C THR A 189 2.16 18.86 11.21
N VAL A 190 3.02 17.99 11.75
CA VAL A 190 3.68 16.94 10.96
C VAL A 190 2.63 16.06 10.26
N LEU A 191 1.63 15.57 10.99
CA LEU A 191 0.58 14.74 10.42
C LEU A 191 -0.20 15.44 9.29
N CYS A 192 -0.51 16.74 9.45
CA CYS A 192 -1.22 17.53 8.44
C CYS A 192 -0.37 17.92 7.23
N THR A 193 0.96 17.91 7.37
CA THR A 193 1.90 18.32 6.30
C THR A 193 2.50 17.13 5.55
N ILE A 194 2.35 15.91 6.07
CA ILE A 194 2.70 14.70 5.31
C ILE A 194 1.73 14.60 4.12
N PRO A 195 2.22 14.60 2.86
CA PRO A 195 1.37 14.43 1.72
C PRO A 195 0.76 13.02 1.74
N MET A 196 -0.54 12.94 2.07
CA MET A 196 -1.29 11.68 2.16
C MET A 196 -1.45 10.99 0.80
N THR A 197 -1.15 11.68 -0.31
CA THR A 197 -1.26 11.17 -1.68
C THR A 197 -0.21 11.81 -2.60
N THR A 198 0.41 11.03 -3.47
CA THR A 198 1.41 11.46 -4.48
C THR A 198 0.80 12.15 -5.72
N VAL A 199 -0.49 12.54 -5.68
CA VAL A 199 -1.19 13.20 -6.82
C VAL A 199 -0.62 14.58 -7.19
N GLU A 200 0.29 15.14 -6.41
CA GLU A 200 1.05 16.32 -6.83
C GLU A 200 1.82 16.04 -8.14
N SER A 201 2.36 14.84 -8.30
CA SER A 201 3.03 14.43 -9.55
C SER A 201 2.09 14.39 -10.75
N GLU A 202 0.80 14.02 -10.57
CA GLU A 202 -0.19 13.99 -11.67
C GLU A 202 -0.62 15.40 -12.11
N ARG A 203 -0.78 16.34 -11.16
CA ARG A 203 -1.04 17.75 -11.49
C ARG A 203 0.14 18.35 -12.25
N CYS A 204 1.37 18.07 -11.82
CA CYS A 204 2.59 18.53 -12.50
C CYS A 204 2.74 17.91 -13.90
N PHE A 205 2.40 16.63 -14.08
CA PHE A 205 2.40 15.98 -15.39
C PHE A 205 1.37 16.56 -16.34
N SER A 206 0.18 16.94 -15.87
CA SER A 206 -0.86 17.54 -16.71
C SER A 206 -0.40 18.88 -17.32
N SER A 207 0.37 19.67 -16.57
CA SER A 207 0.97 20.92 -17.04
C SER A 207 2.10 20.66 -18.04
N LEU A 208 2.97 19.68 -17.78
CA LEU A 208 4.02 19.26 -18.72
C LEU A 208 3.44 18.70 -20.04
N LYS A 209 2.30 18.02 -19.98
CA LYS A 209 1.59 17.48 -21.16
C LYS A 209 0.98 18.58 -22.05
N ARG A 210 0.79 19.80 -21.53
CA ARG A 210 0.34 20.98 -22.29
C ARG A 210 1.48 21.77 -22.94
N ILE A 211 2.71 21.56 -22.50
CA ILE A 211 3.91 22.25 -23.01
C ILE A 211 4.59 21.42 -24.13
N LYS A 212 4.18 20.15 -24.31
CA LYS A 212 4.64 19.28 -25.41
C LYS A 212 3.82 19.45 -26.68
#